data_AF-A0A9P7K0X8-F1
#
_entry.id   AF-A0A9P7K0X8-F1
#
_cell.length_a   1.000
_cell.length_b   1.000
_cell.length_c   1.000
_cell.angle_alpha   90.00
_cell.angle_beta   90.00
_cell.angle_gamma   90.00
#
_symmetry.space_group_name_H-M   'P 1'
#
loop_
_entity.id
_entity.type
_entity.pdbx_description
1 polymer ?
#
loop_
_entity_poly.entity_id
_entity_poly.type
_entity_poly.pdbx_seq_one_letter_code
_entity_poly.pdbx_strand_id
1 'polypeptide(L)' 'RTFDLKALLDSGATGCYIDEGFARAKGLTLESLPRPIPVYNADGSHNEGGPI' A
#
# COMPACT_ATOMS: atom_id res chain seq x y z
N ARG A 1 -16.51 5.93 3.10
CA ARG A 1 -16.86 5.32 1.79
C ARG A 1 -16.61 3.83 1.92
N THR A 2 -17.48 2.99 1.36
CA THR A 2 -17.32 1.53 1.39
C THR A 2 -17.16 1.05 -0.04
N PHE A 3 -16.28 0.07 -0.26
CA PHE A 3 -16.00 -0.50 -1.56
C PHE A 3 -16.14 -2.01 -1.46
N ASP A 4 -16.94 -2.61 -2.34
CA ASP A 4 -16.90 -4.06 -2.54
C ASP A 4 -15.73 -4.40 -3.47
N LEU A 5 -14.72 -5.06 -2.91
CA LEU A 5 -13.52 -5.48 -3.64
C LEU A 5 -12.97 -6.80 -3.10
N LYS A 6 -12.09 -7.44 -3.88
CA LYS A 6 -11.28 -8.57 -3.43
C LYS A 6 -9.98 -8.05 -2.85
N ALA A 7 -9.72 -8.35 -1.58
CA ALA A 7 -8.48 -8.02 -0.90
C ALA A 7 -7.75 -9.30 -0.47
N LEU A 8 -6.44 -9.22 -0.28
CA LEU A 8 -5.64 -10.29 0.31
C LEU A 8 -5.71 -10.17 1.85
N LEU A 9 -6.07 -11.25 2.53
CA LEU A 9 -5.85 -11.37 3.96
C LEU A 9 -4.42 -11.86 4.18
N ASP A 10 -3.54 -10.96 4.62
CA ASP A 10 -2.12 -11.23 4.81
C ASP A 10 -1.72 -11.07 6.28
N SER A 11 -1.44 -12.17 6.96
CA SER A 11 -0.97 -12.16 8.36
C SER A 11 0.52 -11.83 8.50
N GLY A 12 1.28 -11.79 7.40
CA GLY A 12 2.67 -11.35 7.36
C GLY A 12 2.81 -9.82 7.25
N ALA A 13 1.72 -9.12 6.90
CA ALA A 13 1.69 -7.67 6.79
C ALA A 13 1.60 -7.00 8.17
N THR A 14 2.42 -5.97 8.41
CA THR A 14 2.37 -5.19 9.66
C THR A 14 1.15 -4.24 9.72
N GLY A 15 0.55 -3.92 8.58
CA GLY A 15 -0.61 -3.05 8.48
C GLY A 15 -1.46 -3.35 7.24
N CYS A 16 -2.44 -2.50 6.99
CA CYS A 16 -3.25 -2.57 5.78
C CYS A 16 -2.61 -1.73 4.68
N TYR A 17 -2.48 -2.32 3.49
CA TYR A 17 -1.95 -1.66 2.31
C TYR A 17 -3.01 -1.61 1.21
N ILE A 18 -2.97 -0.57 0.39
CA ILE A 18 -3.85 -0.39 -0.76
C ILE A 18 -3.01 0.04 -1.96
N ASP A 19 -3.37 -0.46 -3.14
CA ASP A 19 -2.74 -0.03 -4.39
C ASP A 19 -2.96 1.47 -4.62
N GLU A 20 -1.89 2.19 -5.00
CA GLU A 20 -1.94 3.63 -5.21
C GLU A 20 -2.86 4.00 -6.39
N GLY A 21 -2.80 3.24 -7.48
CA GLY A 21 -3.64 3.45 -8.66
C GLY A 21 -5.12 3.32 -8.33
N PHE A 22 -5.49 2.31 -7.54
CA PHE A 22 -6.83 2.10 -7.03
C PHE A 22 -7.28 3.25 -6.13
N ALA A 23 -6.44 3.70 -5.19
CA ALA A 23 -6.77 4.81 -4.30
C ALA A 23 -7.05 6.11 -5.09
N ARG A 24 -6.22 6.41 -6.10
CA ARG A 24 -6.44 7.54 -7.03
C ARG A 24 -7.73 7.38 -7.82
N ALA A 25 -7.98 6.20 -8.39
CA ALA A 25 -9.18 5.92 -9.19
C ALA A 25 -10.48 6.02 -8.38
N LYS A 26 -10.43 5.78 -7.05
CA LYS A 26 -11.57 5.95 -6.14
C LYS A 26 -11.67 7.36 -5.53
N GLY A 27 -10.80 8.27 -5.94
CA GLY A 27 -10.76 9.64 -5.46
C GLY A 27 -10.56 9.71 -3.94
N LEU A 28 -9.69 8.85 -3.41
CA LEU A 28 -9.20 8.96 -2.04
C LEU A 28 -8.13 10.06 -1.98
N THR A 29 -8.11 10.81 -0.89
CA THR A 29 -7.04 11.78 -0.63
C THR A 29 -5.76 11.02 -0.31
N LEU A 30 -4.67 11.36 -1.02
CA LEU A 30 -3.33 10.87 -0.75
C LEU A 30 -2.52 12.01 -0.16
N GLU A 31 -1.80 11.73 0.92
CA GLU A 31 -0.92 12.69 1.58
C GLU A 31 0.52 12.19 1.49
N SER A 32 1.43 13.05 1.02
CA SER A 32 2.85 12.71 0.98
C SER A 32 3.41 12.68 2.39
N LEU A 33 4.11 11.61 2.74
CA LEU A 33 4.80 11.54 4.01
C LEU A 33 6.04 12.44 4.01
N PRO A 34 6.36 13.12 5.13
CA PRO A 34 7.60 13.89 5.25
C PRO A 34 8.88 13.03 5.15
N ARG A 35 8.76 11.73 5.44
CA ARG A 35 9.82 10.73 5.32
C ARG A 35 9.23 9.46 4.72
N PRO A 36 9.82 8.93 3.62
CA PRO A 36 9.36 7.68 3.06
C PRO A 36 9.55 6.51 4.02
N ILE A 37 8.62 5.55 3.99
CA ILE A 37 8.68 4.29 4.71
C ILE A 37 9.24 3.24 3.74
N PRO A 38 10.40 2.63 4.05
CA PRO A 38 10.95 1.58 3.20
C PRO A 38 10.05 0.34 3.23
N VAL A 39 9.74 -0.19 2.05
CA VAL A 39 8.96 -1.42 1.89
C VAL A 39 9.89 -2.51 1.37
N TYR A 40 9.85 -3.67 2.01
CA TYR A 40 10.64 -4.83 1.65
C TYR A 40 9.71 -5.98 1.28
N ASN A 41 10.11 -6.75 0.27
CA ASN A 41 9.44 -7.99 -0.08
C ASN A 41 9.73 -9.07 0.98
N ALA A 42 9.02 -10.20 0.92
CA ALA A 42 9.20 -11.29 1.89
C ALA A 42 10.62 -11.89 1.89
N ASP A 43 11.37 -11.74 0.79
CA ASP A 43 12.77 -12.16 0.67
C ASP A 43 13.78 -11.11 1.18
N GLY A 44 13.31 -9.96 1.65
CA GLY A 44 14.12 -8.85 2.16
C GLY A 44 14.66 -7.89 1.09
N SER A 45 14.37 -8.11 -0.19
CA SER A 45 14.69 -7.14 -1.25
C SER A 45 13.81 -5.89 -1.16
N HIS A 46 14.24 -4.78 -1.75
CA HIS A 46 13.40 -3.58 -1.87
C HIS A 46 12.18 -3.84 -2.75
N ASN A 47 11.03 -3.32 -2.35
CA ASN A 47 9.83 -3.39 -3.16
C ASN A 47 10.02 -2.62 -4.48
N GLU A 48 9.57 -3.20 -5.60
CA GLU A 48 9.71 -2.62 -6.94
C GLU A 48 8.91 -1.31 -7.10
N GLY A 49 7.82 -1.15 -6.35
CA GLY A 49 7.05 0.09 -6.29
C GLY A 49 7.75 1.22 -5.53
N GLY A 50 8.87 0.92 -4.87
CA GLY A 50 9.62 1.87 -4.05
C GLY A 50 9.04 2.04 -2.64
N PRO A 51 9.60 2.99 -1.87
CA PRO A 51 9.07 3.35 -0.56
C PRO A 51 7.78 4.17 -0.69
N ILE A 52 6.94 4.15 0.36
CA ILE A 52 5.69 4.92 0.47
C ILE A 52 5.85 6.20 1.29
#